data_AF-Q54BR6-F1
#
_entry.id   AF-Q54BR6-F1
#
_cell.length_a   1.000
_cell.length_b   1.000
_cell.length_c   1.000
_cell.angle_alpha   90.00
_cell.angle_beta   90.00
_cell.angle_gamma   90.00
#
_symmetry.space_group_name_H-M   'P 1'
#
loop_
_entity.id
_entity.type
_entity.pdbx_description
1 polymer ?
#
loop_
_entity_poly.entity_id
_entity_poly.type
_entity_poly.pdbx_seq_one_letter_code
_entity_poly.pdbx_strand_id
1 'polypeptide(L)'
;MFNFERIDHGSGKGTGIAIENRDTRKGQISINFKDDDGRILSIKYNSFNSINILLIYAPATISERNTFIINSKSLFKKYNSINHQIIAGDFNNNHDCNRFFGTELRKIIDQDMLLDTGIEENTPTFPRSMKRLDRIYCHPTLLNQNSKLVVHNTVFNKSDHFPITITIQTNRETTTTTTTKLERLPWTLCKEILNNKHIHDGLSELISKNKDKIKSVEEWTKFKNNVIRDYLKKEQNKIKKEKNKRKYVIHKLLENSDIIPKMRKEFNEEISRILEEERKVKAWDIKLKLHLHQETPSKYLTSILKSRAKDKSIFQIKDKDNKTISDKENIAKRFVEFYQDQYEEKEDNEETHQKLLEKWEVDVDLIKKLEIDRPIRIHEVTKAIKTSSIHKSSV
;
A
#
# COMPACT_ATOMS: atom_id res chain seq x y z
N MET A 1 -36.21 24.35 -1.59
CA MET A 1 -35.64 23.83 -0.32
C MET A 1 -34.29 23.21 -0.65
N PHE A 2 -33.20 23.70 -0.07
CA PHE A 2 -31.90 23.03 -0.20
C PHE A 2 -31.96 21.77 0.66
N ASN A 3 -32.01 20.59 0.02
CA ASN A 3 -31.91 19.32 0.74
C ASN A 3 -30.45 19.10 1.12
N PHE A 4 -30.08 19.60 2.30
CA PHE A 4 -28.81 19.27 2.93
C PHE A 4 -29.02 18.23 4.02
N GLU A 5 -27.96 17.48 4.30
CA GLU A 5 -27.86 16.55 5.41
C GLU A 5 -26.75 17.04 6.34
N ARG A 6 -26.99 17.03 7.65
CA ARG A 6 -26.02 17.47 8.65
C ARG A 6 -25.94 16.48 9.80
N ILE A 7 -24.73 16.19 10.23
CA ILE A 7 -24.45 15.40 11.43
C ILE A 7 -23.62 16.26 12.38
N ASP A 8 -24.14 16.45 13.59
CA ASP A 8 -23.46 17.14 14.68
C ASP A 8 -23.03 16.13 15.75
N HIS A 9 -21.81 16.30 16.26
CA HIS A 9 -21.28 15.53 17.37
C HIS A 9 -20.55 16.44 18.35
N GLY A 10 -21.10 16.59 19.55
CA GLY A 10 -20.50 17.39 20.62
C GLY A 10 -20.98 16.91 21.99
N SER A 11 -20.17 17.13 23.01
CA SER A 11 -20.48 16.72 24.40
C SER A 11 -21.00 17.87 25.27
N GLY A 12 -21.20 19.06 24.69
CA GLY A 12 -21.27 20.31 25.44
C GLY A 12 -19.91 20.63 26.07
N LYS A 13 -19.67 21.84 26.58
CA LYS A 13 -18.36 22.29 27.16
C LYS A 13 -17.29 22.74 26.14
N GLY A 14 -17.71 23.29 25.01
CA GLY A 14 -16.77 23.92 24.05
C GLY A 14 -16.09 22.95 23.09
N THR A 15 -16.59 21.72 22.98
CA THR A 15 -16.23 20.76 21.93
C THR A 15 -17.40 20.53 20.99
N GLY A 16 -17.10 20.25 19.73
CA GLY A 16 -18.10 19.89 18.75
C GLY A 16 -17.51 19.85 17.35
N ILE A 17 -17.93 18.84 16.58
CA ILE A 17 -17.63 18.68 15.17
C ILE A 17 -18.95 18.51 14.42
N ALA A 18 -19.05 19.14 13.26
CA ALA A 18 -20.18 18.97 12.38
C ALA A 18 -19.70 18.68 10.96
N ILE A 19 -20.49 17.90 10.22
CA ILE A 19 -20.34 17.72 8.77
C ILE A 19 -21.66 17.96 8.07
N GLU A 20 -21.60 18.65 6.93
CA GLU A 20 -22.75 19.02 6.13
C GLU A 20 -22.55 18.58 4.68
N ASN A 21 -23.50 17.83 4.13
CA ASN A 21 -23.60 17.52 2.72
C ASN A 21 -24.68 18.41 2.09
N ARG A 22 -24.25 19.33 1.23
CA ARG A 22 -25.14 20.30 0.56
C ARG A 22 -25.83 19.77 -0.69
N ASP A 23 -25.47 18.58 -1.18
CA ASP A 23 -26.06 17.98 -2.37
C ASP A 23 -26.31 16.49 -2.15
N THR A 24 -27.41 16.20 -1.45
CA THR A 24 -27.89 14.84 -1.14
C THR A 24 -28.17 13.97 -2.37
N ARG A 25 -28.27 14.58 -3.57
CA ARG A 25 -28.40 13.84 -4.84
C ARG A 25 -27.09 13.16 -5.28
N LYS A 26 -25.94 13.66 -4.81
CA LYS A 26 -24.62 13.10 -5.16
C LYS A 26 -24.17 12.00 -4.21
N GLY A 27 -24.78 11.93 -3.03
CA GLY A 27 -24.47 10.92 -2.02
C GLY A 27 -25.09 11.27 -0.67
N GLN A 28 -24.97 10.35 0.28
CA GLN A 28 -25.51 10.47 1.64
C GLN A 28 -24.40 10.24 2.66
N ILE A 29 -24.53 10.82 3.84
CA ILE A 29 -23.58 10.63 4.94
C ILE A 29 -24.09 9.52 5.87
N SER A 30 -23.18 8.69 6.36
CA SER A 30 -23.46 7.74 7.43
C SER A 30 -22.35 7.77 8.47
N ILE A 31 -22.66 7.57 9.74
CA ILE A 31 -21.66 7.57 10.81
C ILE A 31 -20.96 6.21 10.84
N ASN A 32 -19.63 6.23 10.80
CA ASN A 32 -18.81 5.06 11.08
C ASN A 32 -18.63 4.90 12.60
N PHE A 33 -18.14 5.95 13.26
CA PHE A 33 -18.00 6.02 14.72
C PHE A 33 -17.81 7.47 15.18
N LYS A 34 -17.95 7.67 16.48
CA LYS A 34 -17.71 8.93 17.19
C LYS A 34 -16.97 8.66 18.49
N ASP A 35 -16.22 9.63 18.99
CA ASP A 35 -15.66 9.57 20.35
C ASP A 35 -16.69 10.04 21.40
N ASP A 36 -16.35 9.92 22.67
CA ASP A 36 -17.22 10.39 23.77
C ASP A 36 -17.05 11.90 24.03
N ASP A 37 -15.91 12.48 23.65
CA ASP A 37 -15.54 13.87 23.98
C ASP A 37 -16.05 14.91 22.97
N GLY A 38 -16.60 14.49 21.82
CA GLY A 38 -17.05 15.44 20.78
C GLY A 38 -15.91 15.96 19.90
N ARG A 39 -14.80 15.21 19.79
CA ARG A 39 -13.56 15.63 19.11
C ARG A 39 -13.14 14.74 17.95
N ILE A 40 -13.83 13.61 17.74
CA ILE A 40 -13.62 12.72 16.61
C ILE A 40 -14.96 12.30 16.02
N LEU A 41 -15.12 12.53 14.73
CA LEU A 41 -16.27 12.05 13.96
C LEU A 41 -15.77 11.34 12.72
N SER A 42 -15.98 10.03 12.63
CA SER A 42 -15.77 9.29 11.40
C SER A 42 -17.09 9.05 10.70
N ILE A 43 -17.13 9.38 9.41
CA ILE A 43 -18.28 9.17 8.55
C ILE A 43 -17.86 8.48 7.26
N LYS A 44 -18.85 7.90 6.60
CA LYS A 44 -18.76 7.42 5.23
C LYS A 44 -19.72 8.24 4.37
N TYR A 45 -19.17 8.93 3.37
CA TYR A 45 -19.92 9.57 2.30
C TYR A 45 -20.22 8.52 1.23
N ASN A 46 -21.46 8.03 1.20
CA ASN A 46 -21.96 7.05 0.25
C ASN A 46 -22.34 7.74 -1.06
N SER A 47 -21.42 7.74 -2.03
CA SER A 47 -21.67 8.13 -3.42
C SER A 47 -21.42 6.93 -4.35
N PHE A 48 -21.29 7.15 -5.66
CA PHE A 48 -20.80 6.12 -6.59
C PHE A 48 -19.50 5.47 -6.10
N ASN A 49 -18.59 6.28 -5.57
CA ASN A 49 -17.44 5.81 -4.81
C ASN A 49 -17.60 6.24 -3.35
N SER A 50 -17.68 5.27 -2.43
CA SER A 50 -17.76 5.57 -1.01
C SER A 50 -16.44 6.13 -0.49
N ILE A 51 -16.50 7.24 0.26
CA ILE A 51 -15.33 7.90 0.85
C ILE A 51 -15.49 7.95 2.36
N ASN A 52 -14.55 7.36 3.09
CA ASN A 52 -14.45 7.47 4.54
C ASN A 52 -13.69 8.75 4.89
N ILE A 53 -14.31 9.58 5.72
CA ILE A 53 -13.79 10.86 6.17
C ILE A 53 -13.68 10.81 7.70
N LEU A 54 -12.53 11.23 8.23
CA LEU A 54 -12.28 11.39 9.65
C LEU A 54 -12.12 12.87 9.97
N LEU A 55 -12.95 13.38 10.88
CA LEU A 55 -12.86 14.73 11.36
C LEU A 55 -12.27 14.76 12.76
N ILE A 56 -11.33 15.67 12.99
CA ILE A 56 -10.59 15.81 14.25
C ILE A 56 -10.65 17.25 14.73
N TYR A 57 -10.96 17.43 16.02
CA TYR A 57 -10.80 18.68 16.76
C TYR A 57 -9.91 18.46 17.98
N ALA A 58 -8.59 18.50 17.76
CA ALA A 58 -7.61 18.17 18.78
C ALA A 58 -7.55 19.25 19.88
N PRO A 59 -7.25 18.89 21.15
CA PRO A 59 -7.15 19.86 22.23
C PRO A 59 -6.07 20.95 22.03
N ALA A 60 -6.29 22.13 22.61
CA ALA A 60 -5.35 23.25 22.51
C ALA A 60 -4.12 23.09 23.41
N THR A 61 -4.23 22.39 24.54
CA THR A 61 -3.11 22.19 25.48
C THR A 61 -2.29 20.95 25.12
N ILE A 62 -0.98 20.99 25.41
CA ILE A 62 -0.05 19.89 25.07
C ILE A 62 -0.43 18.61 25.85
N SER A 63 -0.80 18.75 27.12
CA SER A 63 -1.12 17.60 27.98
C SER A 63 -2.38 16.88 27.46
N GLU A 64 -3.45 17.62 27.18
CA GLU A 64 -4.68 17.06 26.63
C GLU A 64 -4.47 16.43 25.26
N ARG A 65 -3.61 17.00 24.38
CA ARG A 65 -3.29 16.39 23.09
C ARG A 65 -2.65 15.01 23.23
N ASN A 66 -1.75 14.83 24.20
CA ASN A 66 -1.10 13.55 24.42
C ASN A 66 -2.12 12.50 24.91
N THR A 67 -3.00 12.86 25.83
CA THR A 67 -4.10 11.99 26.29
C THR A 67 -5.06 11.67 25.14
N PHE A 68 -5.45 12.70 24.38
CA PHE A 68 -6.32 12.58 23.21
C PHE A 68 -5.77 11.56 22.21
N ILE A 69 -4.53 11.70 21.75
CA ILE A 69 -3.99 10.79 20.71
C ILE A 69 -3.82 9.34 21.19
N ILE A 70 -3.59 9.13 22.49
CA ILE A 70 -3.58 7.79 23.09
C ILE A 70 -4.99 7.18 23.05
N ASN A 71 -6.00 7.94 23.44
CA ASN A 71 -7.40 7.51 23.40
C ASN A 71 -7.87 7.29 21.95
N SER A 72 -7.52 8.20 21.02
CA SER A 72 -7.85 8.08 19.60
C SER A 72 -7.29 6.80 18.99
N LYS A 73 -6.06 6.40 19.34
CA LYS A 73 -5.49 5.14 18.85
C LYS A 73 -6.27 3.91 19.29
N SER A 74 -6.75 3.89 20.53
CA SER A 74 -7.59 2.80 21.01
C SER A 74 -8.90 2.74 20.23
N LEU A 75 -9.48 3.90 19.93
CA LEU A 75 -10.66 4.03 19.08
C LEU A 75 -10.39 3.56 17.63
N PHE A 76 -9.30 4.00 17.01
CA PHE A 76 -8.91 3.58 15.65
C PHE A 76 -8.59 2.10 15.57
N LYS A 77 -7.98 1.53 16.62
CA LYS A 77 -7.73 0.08 16.71
C LYS A 77 -9.04 -0.71 16.79
N LYS A 78 -10.05 -0.21 17.51
CA LYS A 78 -11.40 -0.80 17.58
C LYS A 78 -12.09 -0.83 16.20
N TYR A 79 -11.85 0.19 15.38
CA TYR A 79 -12.43 0.33 14.02
C TYR A 79 -11.40 0.18 12.90
N ASN A 80 -10.41 -0.70 13.09
CA ASN A 80 -9.27 -0.87 12.18
C ASN A 80 -9.63 -1.34 10.76
N SER A 81 -10.87 -1.79 10.54
CA SER A 81 -11.40 -2.15 9.22
C SER A 81 -11.69 -0.94 8.34
N ILE A 82 -11.68 0.27 8.90
CA ILE A 82 -12.00 1.50 8.20
C ILE A 82 -10.70 2.17 7.75
N ASN A 83 -10.50 2.23 6.43
CA ASN A 83 -9.44 3.02 5.83
C ASN A 83 -10.00 4.39 5.45
N HIS A 84 -9.52 5.45 6.11
CA HIS A 84 -9.95 6.83 5.86
C HIS A 84 -9.22 7.40 4.65
N GLN A 85 -9.95 7.81 3.62
CA GLN A 85 -9.34 8.48 2.47
C GLN A 85 -9.16 9.98 2.68
N ILE A 86 -9.82 10.56 3.69
CA ILE A 86 -9.67 11.96 4.07
C ILE A 86 -9.61 12.06 5.60
N ILE A 87 -8.64 12.80 6.12
CA ILE A 87 -8.61 13.24 7.52
C ILE A 87 -8.53 14.77 7.54
N ALA A 88 -9.45 15.44 8.22
CA ALA A 88 -9.51 16.91 8.23
C ALA A 88 -9.87 17.49 9.59
N GLY A 89 -9.48 18.75 9.82
CA GLY A 89 -9.92 19.54 10.98
C GLY A 89 -8.79 20.36 11.60
N ASP A 90 -9.01 20.81 12.82
CA ASP A 90 -8.04 21.55 13.61
C ASP A 90 -7.23 20.59 14.50
N PHE A 91 -5.94 20.48 14.19
CA PHE A 91 -5.02 19.58 14.89
C PHE A 91 -4.32 20.26 16.07
N ASN A 92 -4.49 21.58 16.26
CA ASN A 92 -3.82 22.37 17.29
C ASN A 92 -2.30 22.12 17.37
N ASN A 93 -1.69 21.76 16.24
CA ASN A 93 -0.29 21.35 16.14
C ASN A 93 0.26 21.56 14.72
N ASN A 94 1.51 21.97 14.63
CA ASN A 94 2.22 22.03 13.35
C ASN A 94 2.55 20.61 12.87
N HIS A 95 2.40 20.32 11.58
CA HIS A 95 2.65 18.99 11.03
C HIS A 95 4.08 18.51 11.28
N ASP A 96 5.08 19.38 11.27
CA ASP A 96 6.49 19.01 11.50
C ASP A 96 6.89 18.96 12.98
N CYS A 97 5.94 19.13 13.91
CA CYS A 97 6.21 19.07 15.33
C CYS A 97 6.65 17.65 15.74
N ASN A 98 7.86 17.51 16.27
CA ASN A 98 8.44 16.22 16.70
C ASN A 98 8.03 15.80 18.12
N ARG A 99 7.11 16.52 18.76
CA ARG A 99 6.53 16.08 20.03
C ARG A 99 5.66 14.84 19.82
N PHE A 100 5.34 14.15 20.92
CA PHE A 100 4.59 12.90 20.91
C PHE A 100 3.32 12.97 20.04
N PHE A 101 2.44 13.94 20.27
CA PHE A 101 1.24 14.15 19.45
C PHE A 101 1.54 14.22 17.93
N GLY A 102 2.48 15.05 17.50
CA GLY A 102 2.80 15.21 16.08
C GLY A 102 3.38 13.94 15.46
N THR A 103 4.23 13.23 16.21
CA THR A 103 4.80 11.95 15.76
C THR A 103 3.72 10.88 15.62
N GLU A 104 2.79 10.79 16.56
CA GLU A 104 1.70 9.80 16.50
C GLU A 104 0.65 10.14 15.44
N LEU A 105 0.34 11.43 15.25
CA LEU A 105 -0.52 11.89 14.17
C LEU A 105 0.05 11.51 12.80
N ARG A 106 1.35 11.76 12.56
CA ARG A 106 2.00 11.38 11.31
C ARG A 106 1.95 9.87 11.05
N LYS A 107 2.06 9.03 12.08
CA LYS A 107 1.89 7.58 11.91
C LYS A 107 0.49 7.19 11.43
N ILE A 108 -0.57 7.88 11.88
CA ILE A 108 -1.94 7.65 11.41
C ILE A 108 -2.08 8.07 9.93
N ILE A 109 -1.56 9.25 9.59
CA ILE A 109 -1.53 9.77 8.21
C ILE A 109 -0.77 8.80 7.28
N ASP A 110 0.39 8.34 7.72
CA ASP A 110 1.24 7.40 6.96
C ASP A 110 0.59 6.01 6.83
N GLN A 111 -0.17 5.58 7.84
CA GLN A 111 -0.88 4.29 7.84
C GLN A 111 -1.93 4.26 6.73
N ASP A 112 -2.65 5.36 6.53
CA ASP A 112 -3.69 5.49 5.49
C ASP A 112 -3.16 6.12 4.18
N MET A 113 -1.84 6.27 4.06
CA MET A 113 -1.14 6.79 2.87
C MET A 113 -1.64 8.17 2.42
N LEU A 114 -1.95 9.05 3.37
CA LEU A 114 -2.53 10.35 3.08
C LEU A 114 -1.46 11.42 2.85
N LEU A 115 -1.75 12.38 1.98
CA LEU A 115 -0.90 13.53 1.71
C LEU A 115 -1.47 14.78 2.37
N ASP A 116 -0.59 15.60 2.97
CA ASP A 116 -0.96 16.96 3.40
C ASP A 116 -1.16 17.84 2.16
N THR A 117 -2.40 18.23 1.89
CA THR A 117 -2.77 18.92 0.64
C THR A 117 -2.30 20.37 0.58
N GLY A 118 -1.79 20.92 1.70
CA GLY A 118 -1.25 22.29 1.78
C GLY A 118 0.23 22.34 2.13
N ILE A 119 0.97 21.23 2.00
CA ILE A 119 2.39 21.14 2.39
C ILE A 119 3.28 22.14 1.65
N GLU A 120 2.97 22.44 0.37
CA GLU A 120 3.82 23.28 -0.49
C GLU A 120 3.74 24.76 -0.11
N GLU A 121 2.52 25.32 0.02
CA GLU A 121 2.32 26.74 0.36
C GLU A 121 2.44 26.99 1.87
N ASN A 122 1.99 26.01 2.68
CA ASN A 122 1.99 26.06 4.14
C ASN A 122 1.36 27.33 4.76
N THR A 123 0.37 27.91 4.07
CA THR A 123 -0.31 29.15 4.46
C THR A 123 -0.95 29.08 5.85
N PRO A 124 -0.72 30.05 6.76
CA PRO A 124 -1.32 30.06 8.08
C PRO A 124 -2.86 30.06 8.05
N THR A 125 -3.46 29.25 8.92
CA THR A 125 -4.92 29.19 9.11
C THR A 125 -5.34 29.82 10.43
N PHE A 126 -4.41 29.96 11.38
CA PHE A 126 -4.61 30.64 12.65
C PHE A 126 -3.76 31.93 12.69
N PRO A 127 -4.29 33.08 12.23
CA PRO A 127 -3.55 34.32 12.01
C PRO A 127 -2.87 34.86 13.27
N ARG A 128 -3.49 34.72 14.46
CA ARG A 128 -2.93 35.25 15.72
C ARG A 128 -1.52 34.75 16.04
N SER A 129 -1.17 33.53 15.60
CA SER A 129 0.17 32.97 15.82
C SER A 129 0.91 32.61 14.53
N MET A 130 0.38 32.97 13.37
CA MET A 130 0.93 32.65 12.05
C MET A 130 1.19 31.14 11.87
N LYS A 131 0.29 30.29 12.38
CA LYS A 131 0.39 28.82 12.29
C LYS A 131 -0.66 28.23 11.37
N ARG A 132 -0.31 27.13 10.70
CA ARG A 132 -1.25 26.26 9.97
C ARG A 132 -1.67 25.10 10.86
N LEU A 133 -2.79 25.28 11.56
CA LEU A 133 -3.33 24.30 12.50
C LEU A 133 -4.43 23.45 11.87
N ASP A 134 -5.18 24.04 10.94
CA ASP A 134 -6.23 23.39 10.17
C ASP A 134 -5.62 22.72 8.94
N ARG A 135 -5.90 21.43 8.77
CA ARG A 135 -5.31 20.62 7.70
C ARG A 135 -6.31 19.69 7.07
N ILE A 136 -6.08 19.36 5.81
CA ILE A 136 -6.76 18.31 5.09
C ILE A 136 -5.67 17.35 4.60
N TYR A 137 -5.74 16.11 5.07
CA TYR A 137 -4.97 14.98 4.58
C TYR A 137 -5.85 14.17 3.65
N CYS A 138 -5.38 13.88 2.44
CA CYS A 138 -6.19 13.25 1.41
C CYS A 138 -5.42 12.13 0.71
N HIS A 139 -6.12 11.04 0.39
CA HIS A 139 -5.52 9.93 -0.34
C HIS A 139 -5.19 10.38 -1.77
N PRO A 140 -3.99 10.06 -2.30
CA PRO A 140 -3.55 10.50 -3.63
C PRO A 140 -4.55 10.19 -4.74
N THR A 141 -5.33 9.11 -4.60
CA THR A 141 -6.29 8.70 -5.62
C THR A 141 -7.45 9.68 -5.83
N LEU A 142 -7.73 10.54 -4.86
CA LEU A 142 -8.78 11.55 -4.91
C LEU A 142 -8.29 12.90 -5.42
N LEU A 143 -6.97 13.06 -5.64
CA LEU A 143 -6.35 14.32 -6.04
C LEU A 143 -6.11 14.36 -7.55
N ASN A 144 -6.25 15.55 -8.13
CA ASN A 144 -5.87 15.87 -9.50
C ASN A 144 -5.06 17.17 -9.53
N GLN A 145 -4.68 17.64 -10.73
CA GLN A 145 -3.87 18.85 -10.91
C GLN A 145 -4.50 20.13 -10.32
N ASN A 146 -5.82 20.15 -10.15
CA ASN A 146 -6.58 21.27 -9.59
C ASN A 146 -6.85 21.11 -8.07
N SER A 147 -6.39 20.03 -7.44
CA SER A 147 -6.63 19.72 -6.02
C SER A 147 -5.69 20.48 -5.08
N LYS A 148 -5.54 21.79 -5.27
CA LYS A 148 -4.78 22.65 -4.36
C LYS A 148 -5.64 23.05 -3.16
N LEU A 149 -5.01 23.10 -1.99
CA LEU A 149 -5.63 23.67 -0.79
C LEU A 149 -5.78 25.18 -0.97
N VAL A 150 -6.97 25.71 -0.70
CA VAL A 150 -7.24 27.16 -0.67
C VAL A 150 -7.53 27.57 0.76
N VAL A 151 -6.82 28.59 1.24
CA VAL A 151 -7.09 29.26 2.53
C VAL A 151 -7.88 30.53 2.27
N HIS A 152 -9.07 30.64 2.84
CA HIS A 152 -10.01 31.74 2.62
C HIS A 152 -9.76 32.89 3.61
N ASN A 153 -8.61 33.55 3.49
CA ASN A 153 -8.19 34.64 4.38
C ASN A 153 -8.92 35.97 4.14
N THR A 154 -9.64 36.11 3.01
CA THR A 154 -10.45 37.30 2.67
C THR A 154 -11.92 37.15 3.05
N VAL A 155 -12.36 35.96 3.46
CA VAL A 155 -13.76 35.71 3.83
C VAL A 155 -13.96 36.13 5.28
N PHE A 156 -14.77 37.18 5.47
CA PHE A 156 -15.19 37.59 6.81
C PHE A 156 -15.89 36.43 7.51
N ASN A 157 -15.34 36.03 8.65
CA ASN A 157 -15.91 35.01 9.49
C ASN A 157 -15.65 35.37 10.96
N LYS A 158 -16.49 34.88 11.87
CA LYS A 158 -16.38 35.15 13.32
C LYS A 158 -15.34 34.29 14.03
N SER A 159 -14.74 33.32 13.32
CA SER A 159 -13.74 32.42 13.87
C SER A 159 -12.39 33.13 13.90
N ASP A 160 -11.54 32.73 14.85
CA ASP A 160 -10.13 33.08 14.84
C ASP A 160 -9.30 32.19 13.90
N HIS A 161 -9.95 31.26 13.18
CA HIS A 161 -9.36 30.43 12.13
C HIS A 161 -9.91 30.79 10.73
N PHE A 162 -9.06 30.77 9.71
CA PHE A 162 -9.46 30.88 8.32
C PHE A 162 -9.99 29.55 7.77
N PRO A 163 -11.16 29.54 7.10
CA PRO A 163 -11.65 28.36 6.42
C PRO A 163 -10.68 27.85 5.36
N ILE A 164 -10.64 26.53 5.20
CA ILE A 164 -9.84 25.87 4.16
C ILE A 164 -10.71 25.00 3.26
N THR A 165 -10.32 24.86 2.00
CA THR A 165 -11.08 24.08 1.01
C THR A 165 -10.14 23.34 0.06
N ILE A 166 -10.58 22.19 -0.43
CA ILE A 166 -9.93 21.46 -1.51
C ILE A 166 -10.98 20.91 -2.48
N THR A 167 -10.62 20.83 -3.75
CA THR A 167 -11.39 20.12 -4.78
C THR A 167 -10.85 18.69 -4.93
N ILE A 168 -11.71 17.69 -4.79
CA ILE A 168 -11.37 16.28 -4.99
C ILE A 168 -12.13 15.68 -6.18
N GLN A 169 -11.58 14.61 -6.76
CA GLN A 169 -12.23 13.84 -7.80
C GLN A 169 -12.87 12.58 -7.22
N THR A 170 -14.20 12.48 -7.31
CA THR A 170 -14.97 11.34 -6.79
C THR A 170 -15.26 10.28 -7.85
N ASN A 171 -15.29 10.64 -9.14
CA ASN A 171 -15.58 9.72 -10.24
C ASN A 171 -14.30 9.43 -11.02
N ARG A 172 -13.78 8.21 -10.86
CA ARG A 172 -12.89 7.61 -11.85
C ARG A 172 -13.78 6.76 -12.75
N GLU A 173 -14.12 7.27 -13.94
CA GLU A 173 -14.24 6.33 -15.05
C GLU A 173 -12.90 5.60 -15.10
N THR A 174 -12.95 4.29 -14.98
CA THR A 174 -11.82 3.41 -15.25
C THR A 174 -11.44 3.56 -16.72
N THR A 175 -10.78 4.66 -17.08
CA THR A 175 -9.78 4.60 -18.13
C THR A 175 -8.69 3.72 -17.54
N THR A 176 -8.78 2.45 -17.88
CA THR A 176 -7.67 1.51 -17.92
C THR A 176 -6.40 2.24 -18.37
N THR A 177 -5.60 2.71 -17.41
CA THR A 177 -4.15 2.87 -17.64
C THR A 177 -3.54 1.49 -17.49
N THR A 178 -3.99 0.57 -18.35
CA THR A 178 -3.26 -0.62 -18.74
C THR A 178 -1.94 -0.13 -19.35
N THR A 179 -0.84 -0.46 -18.68
CA THR A 179 0.45 -0.86 -19.29
C THR A 179 1.26 0.16 -20.10
N THR A 180 1.13 1.48 -19.94
CA THR A 180 1.87 2.47 -20.77
C THR A 180 2.87 3.43 -20.06
N LYS A 181 3.26 3.23 -18.80
CA LYS A 181 4.15 4.20 -18.09
C LYS A 181 5.41 3.67 -17.39
N LEU A 182 5.86 2.45 -17.68
CA LEU A 182 7.17 1.97 -17.20
C LEU A 182 8.37 2.44 -18.05
N GLU A 183 8.14 3.00 -19.24
CA GLU A 183 9.21 3.31 -20.20
C GLU A 183 9.66 4.78 -20.25
N ARG A 184 9.05 5.67 -19.45
CA ARG A 184 9.25 7.14 -19.55
C ARG A 184 9.95 7.82 -18.37
N LEU A 185 10.54 7.09 -17.42
CA LEU A 185 11.29 7.69 -16.31
C LEU A 185 12.80 7.43 -16.45
N PRO A 186 13.66 8.41 -16.12
CA PRO A 186 15.10 8.26 -16.20
C PRO A 186 15.55 7.19 -15.20
N TRP A 187 16.07 6.08 -15.74
CA TRP A 187 16.77 5.11 -14.92
C TRP A 187 18.06 5.75 -14.42
N THR A 188 18.28 5.77 -13.09
CA THR A 188 19.50 6.31 -12.49
C THR A 188 20.43 5.20 -12.04
N LEU A 189 21.70 5.38 -12.36
CA LEU A 189 22.81 4.57 -11.86
C LEU A 189 23.10 4.99 -10.41
N CYS A 190 23.38 4.03 -9.52
CA CYS A 190 23.88 4.38 -8.19
C CYS A 190 25.26 5.04 -8.32
N LYS A 191 25.62 5.92 -7.37
CA LYS A 191 26.90 6.67 -7.42
C LYS A 191 28.11 5.76 -7.55
N GLU A 192 28.09 4.57 -6.95
CA GLU A 192 29.21 3.64 -7.09
C GLU A 192 29.37 3.15 -8.53
N ILE A 193 28.26 2.94 -9.25
CA ILE A 193 28.32 2.53 -10.66
C ILE A 193 28.71 3.71 -11.54
N LEU A 194 28.16 4.91 -11.28
CA LEU A 194 28.53 6.12 -12.00
C LEU A 194 30.03 6.45 -11.91
N ASN A 195 30.69 6.00 -10.85
CA ASN A 195 32.12 6.27 -10.63
C ASN A 195 33.02 5.05 -10.94
N ASN A 196 32.45 3.90 -11.32
CA ASN A 196 33.23 2.69 -11.55
C ASN A 196 33.66 2.57 -13.02
N LYS A 197 34.94 2.83 -13.28
CA LYS A 197 35.56 2.77 -14.61
C LYS A 197 35.32 1.43 -15.32
N HIS A 198 35.44 0.31 -14.61
CA HIS A 198 35.21 -1.01 -15.19
C HIS A 198 33.77 -1.18 -15.69
N ILE A 199 32.79 -0.58 -15.00
CA ILE A 199 31.39 -0.67 -15.44
C ILE A 199 31.16 0.22 -16.67
N HIS A 200 31.77 1.40 -16.72
CA HIS A 200 31.76 2.27 -17.91
C HIS A 200 32.39 1.62 -19.13
N ASP A 201 33.55 0.98 -18.96
CA ASP A 201 34.25 0.28 -20.04
C ASP A 201 33.37 -0.87 -20.58
N GLY A 202 32.77 -1.66 -19.68
CA GLY A 202 31.85 -2.74 -20.07
C GLY A 202 30.55 -2.25 -20.72
N LEU A 203 30.00 -1.11 -20.29
CA LEU A 203 28.85 -0.48 -20.97
C LEU A 203 29.23 -0.01 -22.38
N SER A 204 30.39 0.62 -22.53
CA SER A 204 30.90 1.12 -23.81
C SER A 204 31.13 -0.03 -24.80
N GLU A 205 31.66 -1.15 -24.33
CA GLU A 205 31.83 -2.37 -25.12
C GLU A 205 30.47 -2.96 -25.54
N LEU A 206 29.50 -3.03 -24.62
CA LEU A 206 28.15 -3.52 -24.90
C LEU A 206 27.42 -2.67 -25.96
N ILE A 207 27.52 -1.34 -25.85
CA ILE A 207 26.94 -0.41 -26.81
C ILE A 207 27.63 -0.58 -28.18
N SER A 208 28.97 -0.64 -28.20
CA SER A 208 29.73 -0.78 -29.44
C SER A 208 29.38 -2.08 -30.19
N LYS A 209 29.27 -3.20 -29.48
CA LYS A 209 28.90 -4.51 -30.08
C LYS A 209 27.48 -4.58 -30.63
N ASN A 210 26.58 -3.70 -30.19
CA ASN A 210 25.17 -3.72 -30.59
C ASN A 210 24.76 -2.51 -31.43
N LYS A 211 25.70 -1.62 -31.76
CA LYS A 211 25.44 -0.38 -32.50
C LYS A 211 24.70 -0.63 -33.82
N ASP A 212 25.11 -1.66 -34.58
CA ASP A 212 24.52 -1.96 -35.90
C ASP A 212 23.11 -2.60 -35.81
N LYS A 213 22.73 -3.09 -34.62
CA LYS A 213 21.43 -3.71 -34.34
C LYS A 213 20.39 -2.71 -33.84
N ILE A 214 20.79 -1.47 -33.54
CA ILE A 214 19.93 -0.43 -32.97
C ILE A 214 19.69 0.62 -34.05
N LYS A 215 18.61 0.46 -34.81
CA LYS A 215 18.21 1.30 -35.94
C LYS A 215 17.01 2.19 -35.61
N SER A 216 16.27 1.91 -34.53
CA SER A 216 15.13 2.72 -34.09
C SER A 216 15.17 3.09 -32.60
N VAL A 217 14.33 4.05 -32.20
CA VAL A 217 14.16 4.48 -30.79
C VAL A 217 13.56 3.36 -29.94
N GLU A 218 12.67 2.55 -30.52
CA GLU A 218 12.08 1.38 -29.87
C GLU A 218 13.13 0.31 -29.61
N GLU A 219 14.02 0.05 -30.58
CA GLU A 219 15.15 -0.87 -30.42
C GLU A 219 16.15 -0.38 -29.37
N TRP A 220 16.45 0.92 -29.36
CA TRP A 220 17.26 1.54 -28.31
C TRP A 220 16.62 1.36 -26.93
N THR A 221 15.32 1.56 -26.82
CA THR A 221 14.58 1.43 -25.55
C THR A 221 14.60 -0.01 -25.06
N LYS A 222 14.41 -1.00 -25.95
CA LYS A 222 14.53 -2.43 -25.63
C LYS A 222 15.95 -2.79 -25.20
N PHE A 223 16.97 -2.35 -25.94
CA PHE A 223 18.37 -2.57 -25.60
C PHE A 223 18.71 -2.00 -24.23
N LYS A 224 18.38 -0.72 -23.99
CA LYS A 224 18.55 -0.03 -22.71
C LYS A 224 17.93 -0.83 -21.56
N ASN A 225 16.68 -1.27 -21.72
CA ASN A 225 15.97 -2.03 -20.69
C ASN A 225 16.63 -3.40 -20.41
N ASN A 226 17.15 -4.07 -21.43
CA ASN A 226 17.91 -5.32 -21.27
C ASN A 226 19.25 -5.09 -20.55
N VAL A 227 20.02 -4.05 -20.91
CA VAL A 227 21.28 -3.70 -20.23
C VAL A 227 21.03 -3.38 -18.76
N ILE A 228 19.97 -2.63 -18.45
CA ILE A 228 19.55 -2.34 -17.07
C ILE A 228 19.26 -3.65 -16.32
N ARG A 229 18.43 -4.52 -16.91
CA ARG A 229 17.97 -5.75 -16.26
C ARG A 229 19.10 -6.76 -16.06
N ASP A 230 19.93 -6.96 -17.07
CA ASP A 230 20.80 -8.14 -17.18
C ASP A 230 22.26 -7.85 -16.79
N TYR A 231 22.70 -6.60 -16.87
CA TYR A 231 24.06 -6.18 -16.51
C TYR A 231 24.04 -5.30 -15.26
N LEU A 232 23.37 -4.16 -15.29
CA LEU A 232 23.50 -3.15 -14.24
C LEU A 232 22.89 -3.61 -12.91
N LYS A 233 21.75 -4.30 -12.92
CA LYS A 233 21.21 -4.93 -11.69
C LYS A 233 22.15 -5.99 -11.11
N LYS A 234 22.91 -6.72 -11.93
CA LYS A 234 23.88 -7.71 -11.44
C LYS A 234 25.05 -7.02 -10.74
N GLU A 235 25.61 -5.97 -11.33
CA GLU A 235 26.68 -5.18 -10.72
C GLU A 235 26.22 -4.48 -9.44
N GLN A 236 25.01 -3.90 -9.41
CA GLN A 236 24.41 -3.37 -8.17
C GLN A 236 24.33 -4.43 -7.07
N ASN A 237 23.91 -5.64 -7.41
CA ASN A 237 23.82 -6.75 -6.45
C ASN A 237 25.19 -7.20 -5.95
N LYS A 238 26.24 -7.19 -6.78
CA LYS A 238 27.62 -7.49 -6.35
C LYS A 238 28.13 -6.46 -5.34
N ILE A 239 28.02 -5.17 -5.66
CA ILE A 239 28.40 -4.07 -4.77
C ILE A 239 27.66 -4.19 -3.42
N LYS A 240 26.35 -4.48 -3.46
CA LYS A 240 25.55 -4.68 -2.25
C LYS A 240 26.03 -5.88 -1.41
N LYS A 241 26.41 -6.99 -2.05
CA LYS A 241 26.96 -8.17 -1.36
C LYS A 241 28.30 -7.84 -0.70
N GLU A 242 29.18 -7.12 -1.38
CA GLU A 242 30.48 -6.68 -0.83
C GLU A 242 30.30 -5.74 0.36
N LYS A 243 29.39 -4.75 0.27
CA LYS A 243 29.05 -3.88 1.41
C LYS A 243 28.53 -4.67 2.61
N ASN A 244 27.65 -5.64 2.39
CA ASN A 244 27.15 -6.50 3.46
C ASN A 244 28.24 -7.37 4.08
N LYS A 245 29.14 -7.93 3.28
CA LYS A 245 30.30 -8.70 3.77
C LYS A 245 31.21 -7.81 4.61
N ARG A 246 31.46 -6.58 4.18
CA ARG A 246 32.28 -5.59 4.91
C ARG A 246 31.66 -5.22 6.25
N LYS A 247 30.36 -4.92 6.31
CA LYS A 247 29.63 -4.71 7.57
C LYS A 247 29.78 -5.90 8.52
N TYR A 248 29.59 -7.12 8.02
CA TYR A 248 29.74 -8.34 8.81
C TYR A 248 31.15 -8.47 9.42
N VAL A 249 32.20 -8.24 8.61
CA VAL A 249 33.59 -8.29 9.09
C VAL A 249 33.83 -7.23 10.17
N ILE A 250 33.35 -6.00 9.99
CA ILE A 250 33.52 -4.94 10.99
C ILE A 250 32.77 -5.26 12.29
N HIS A 251 31.54 -5.76 12.21
CA HIS A 251 30.80 -6.20 13.40
C HIS A 251 31.53 -7.30 14.16
N LYS A 252 32.04 -8.32 13.45
CA LYS A 252 32.83 -9.40 14.05
C LYS A 252 34.12 -8.89 14.69
N LEU A 253 34.77 -7.89 14.08
CA LEU A 253 35.92 -7.24 14.70
C LEU A 253 35.49 -6.53 15.99
N LEU A 254 34.44 -5.70 15.95
CA LEU A 254 33.94 -4.91 17.08
C LEU A 254 33.51 -5.74 18.32
N GLU A 255 33.14 -7.00 18.13
CA GLU A 255 32.86 -7.97 19.20
C GLU A 255 34.11 -8.38 20.00
N ASN A 256 35.31 -8.22 19.44
CA ASN A 256 36.55 -8.51 20.13
C ASN A 256 36.81 -7.46 21.25
N SER A 257 37.11 -7.93 22.46
CA SER A 257 37.40 -7.10 23.63
C SER A 257 38.68 -6.28 23.45
N ASP A 258 39.64 -6.81 22.69
CA ASP A 258 41.02 -6.30 22.67
C ASP A 258 41.26 -5.22 21.61
N ILE A 259 40.18 -4.66 21.03
CA ILE A 259 40.31 -3.59 20.03
C ILE A 259 40.77 -2.29 20.69
N ILE A 260 41.89 -1.78 20.19
CA ILE A 260 42.43 -0.46 20.52
C ILE A 260 41.35 0.61 20.28
N PRO A 261 41.12 1.55 21.22
CA PRO A 261 40.06 2.56 21.11
C PRO A 261 40.04 3.34 19.79
N LYS A 262 41.21 3.63 19.22
CA LYS A 262 41.35 4.29 17.91
C LYS A 262 40.71 3.47 16.78
N MET A 263 41.02 2.17 16.68
CA MET A 263 40.44 1.28 15.68
C MET A 263 38.94 1.10 15.88
N ARG A 264 38.47 1.01 17.14
CA ARG A 264 37.04 0.95 17.44
C ARG A 264 36.31 2.19 16.92
N LYS A 265 36.90 3.38 17.09
CA LYS A 265 36.37 4.63 16.56
C LYS A 265 36.30 4.61 15.03
N GLU A 266 37.39 4.21 14.36
CA GLU A 266 37.45 4.11 12.90
C GLU A 266 36.39 3.15 12.33
N PHE A 267 36.21 1.98 12.96
CA PHE A 267 35.18 1.00 12.58
C PHE A 267 33.75 1.51 12.77
N ASN A 268 33.48 2.20 13.89
CA ASN A 268 32.16 2.79 14.15
C ASN A 268 31.84 3.92 13.16
N GLU A 269 32.83 4.76 12.84
CA GLU A 269 32.68 5.80 11.81
C GLU A 269 32.40 5.19 10.44
N GLU A 270 33.09 4.10 10.09
CA GLU A 270 32.88 3.39 8.83
C GLU A 270 31.49 2.77 8.72
N ILE A 271 31.02 2.06 9.75
CA ILE A 271 29.65 1.54 9.80
C ILE A 271 28.63 2.69 9.68
N SER A 272 28.87 3.79 10.38
CA SER A 272 28.00 4.96 10.35
C SER A 272 27.90 5.55 8.93
N ARG A 273 29.01 5.63 8.19
CA ARG A 273 29.01 6.03 6.78
C ARG A 273 28.19 5.08 5.91
N ILE A 274 28.40 3.77 6.04
CA ILE A 274 27.66 2.76 5.25
C ILE A 274 26.15 2.86 5.52
N LEU A 275 25.75 2.96 6.79
CA LEU A 275 24.35 3.09 7.17
C LEU A 275 23.72 4.39 6.68
N GLU A 276 24.48 5.49 6.69
CA GLU A 276 24.02 6.78 6.17
C GLU A 276 23.79 6.73 4.64
N GLU A 277 24.69 6.10 3.90
CA GLU A 277 24.49 5.86 2.47
C GLU A 277 23.25 5.00 2.20
N GLU A 278 23.06 3.91 2.95
CA GLU A 278 21.88 3.06 2.82
C GLU A 278 20.58 3.80 3.15
N ARG A 279 20.59 4.68 4.16
CA ARG A 279 19.45 5.56 4.48
C ARG A 279 19.12 6.49 3.31
N LYS A 280 20.12 7.13 2.70
CA LYS A 280 19.92 8.02 1.54
C LYS A 280 19.37 7.26 0.33
N VAL A 281 19.94 6.09 0.00
CA VAL A 281 19.46 5.24 -1.09
C VAL A 281 18.02 4.80 -0.83
N LYS A 282 17.70 4.36 0.38
CA LYS A 282 16.35 3.92 0.74
C LYS A 282 15.34 5.06 0.72
N ALA A 283 15.70 6.24 1.21
CA ALA A 283 14.86 7.43 1.14
C ALA A 283 14.57 7.82 -0.32
N TRP A 284 15.58 7.71 -1.19
CA TRP A 284 15.42 7.94 -2.62
C TRP A 284 14.55 6.86 -3.29
N ASP A 285 14.74 5.57 -2.97
CA ASP A 285 13.89 4.49 -3.45
C ASP A 285 12.42 4.67 -3.02
N ILE A 286 12.19 5.14 -1.80
CA ILE A 286 10.85 5.46 -1.31
C ILE A 286 10.26 6.61 -2.12
N LYS A 287 11.01 7.71 -2.32
CA LYS A 287 10.58 8.82 -3.17
C LYS A 287 10.30 8.38 -4.61
N LEU A 288 11.16 7.52 -5.18
CA LEU A 288 10.99 6.98 -6.52
C LEU A 288 9.75 6.09 -6.60
N LYS A 289 9.51 5.21 -5.63
CA LYS A 289 8.31 4.35 -5.62
C LYS A 289 7.04 5.15 -5.40
N LEU A 290 7.08 6.13 -4.50
CA LEU A 290 6.02 7.10 -4.33
C LEU A 290 5.75 7.84 -5.64
N HIS A 291 6.79 8.19 -6.41
CA HIS A 291 6.62 8.81 -7.72
C HIS A 291 6.07 7.83 -8.78
N LEU A 292 6.57 6.59 -8.83
CA LEU A 292 6.20 5.55 -9.80
C LEU A 292 4.78 5.04 -9.62
N HIS A 293 4.39 4.80 -8.38
CA HIS A 293 3.15 4.11 -8.03
C HIS A 293 2.14 5.04 -7.38
N GLN A 294 2.49 6.32 -7.16
CA GLN A 294 1.73 7.25 -6.31
C GLN A 294 1.53 6.72 -4.88
N GLU A 295 2.28 5.69 -4.51
CA GLU A 295 2.13 4.92 -3.28
C GLU A 295 3.51 4.50 -2.79
N THR A 296 3.72 4.52 -1.47
CA THR A 296 4.89 3.90 -0.87
C THR A 296 4.54 2.45 -0.52
N PRO A 297 5.36 1.44 -0.84
CA PRO A 297 5.06 0.07 -0.45
C PRO A 297 4.93 -0.03 1.07
N SER A 298 3.72 -0.31 1.56
CA SER A 298 3.50 -0.51 2.99
C SER A 298 4.35 -1.67 3.47
N LYS A 299 5.19 -1.43 4.49
CA LYS A 299 5.99 -2.50 5.11
C LYS A 299 5.09 -3.61 5.64
N TYR A 300 3.92 -3.23 6.16
CA TYR A 300 2.92 -4.15 6.68
C TYR A 300 2.27 -4.97 5.56
N LEU A 301 1.79 -4.35 4.48
CA LEU A 301 1.25 -5.09 3.33
C LEU A 301 2.31 -5.98 2.69
N THR A 302 3.54 -5.49 2.54
CA THR A 302 4.66 -6.31 2.04
C THR A 302 4.92 -7.49 2.97
N SER A 303 4.82 -7.31 4.29
CA SER A 303 4.96 -8.39 5.28
C SER A 303 3.79 -9.38 5.20
N ILE A 304 2.54 -8.92 5.10
CA ILE A 304 1.36 -9.78 4.92
C ILE A 304 1.45 -10.53 3.60
N LEU A 305 1.82 -9.89 2.50
CA LEU A 305 1.97 -10.54 1.19
C LEU A 305 3.07 -11.61 1.25
N LYS A 306 4.19 -11.33 1.93
CA LYS A 306 5.24 -12.31 2.19
C LYS A 306 4.78 -13.44 3.10
N SER A 307 4.00 -13.15 4.15
CA SER A 307 3.44 -14.18 5.04
C SER A 307 2.44 -15.03 4.27
N ARG A 308 1.46 -14.44 3.57
CA ARG A 308 0.48 -15.18 2.75
C ARG A 308 1.13 -16.02 1.67
N ALA A 309 2.20 -15.52 1.03
CA ALA A 309 2.98 -16.32 0.09
C ALA A 309 3.64 -17.52 0.80
N LYS A 310 4.15 -17.32 2.01
CA LYS A 310 4.68 -18.40 2.87
C LYS A 310 3.57 -19.36 3.31
N ASP A 311 2.41 -18.88 3.71
CA ASP A 311 1.26 -19.68 4.18
C ASP A 311 0.65 -20.53 3.05
N LYS A 312 0.67 -20.02 1.81
CA LYS A 312 0.26 -20.76 0.61
C LYS A 312 1.34 -21.71 0.07
N SER A 313 2.58 -21.61 0.56
CA SER A 313 3.68 -22.45 0.09
C SER A 313 3.73 -23.74 0.89
N ILE A 314 3.74 -24.87 0.19
CA ILE A 314 3.93 -26.18 0.79
C ILE A 314 5.44 -26.44 0.86
N PHE A 315 6.00 -26.34 2.07
CA PHE A 315 7.43 -26.60 2.31
C PHE A 315 7.74 -28.05 2.65
N GLN A 316 6.73 -28.78 3.13
CA GLN A 316 6.86 -30.18 3.49
C GLN A 316 5.51 -30.88 3.42
N ILE A 317 5.52 -32.14 3.02
CA ILE A 317 4.37 -33.06 3.06
C ILE A 317 4.79 -34.35 3.77
N LYS A 318 3.82 -35.15 4.22
CA LYS A 318 4.05 -36.54 4.62
C LYS A 318 3.64 -37.45 3.46
N ASP A 319 4.44 -38.47 3.19
CA ASP A 319 4.05 -39.54 2.26
C ASP A 319 3.15 -40.60 2.93
N LYS A 320 2.79 -41.64 2.16
CA LYS A 320 1.94 -42.75 2.61
C LYS A 320 2.54 -43.50 3.81
N ASP A 321 3.86 -43.46 3.98
CA ASP A 321 4.63 -44.09 5.06
C ASP A 321 4.93 -43.13 6.22
N ASN A 322 4.24 -41.98 6.30
CA ASN A 322 4.44 -40.93 7.30
C ASN A 322 5.83 -40.26 7.29
N LYS A 323 6.61 -40.41 6.22
CA LYS A 323 7.93 -39.78 6.08
C LYS A 323 7.80 -38.35 5.56
N THR A 324 8.51 -37.42 6.20
CA THR A 324 8.51 -36.01 5.81
C THR A 324 9.35 -35.79 4.55
N ILE A 325 8.75 -35.21 3.53
CA ILE A 325 9.39 -34.80 2.27
C ILE A 325 9.36 -33.28 2.20
N SER A 326 10.53 -32.64 2.09
CA SER A 326 10.67 -31.18 2.03
C SER A 326 11.27 -30.67 0.71
N ASP A 327 11.68 -31.58 -0.17
CA ASP A 327 12.23 -31.24 -1.47
C ASP A 327 11.11 -30.95 -2.49
N LYS A 328 11.27 -29.89 -3.29
CA LYS A 328 10.22 -29.38 -4.18
C LYS A 328 9.86 -30.38 -5.30
N GLU A 329 10.86 -31.07 -5.86
CA GLU A 329 10.64 -32.06 -6.92
C GLU A 329 9.89 -33.28 -6.37
N ASN A 330 10.31 -33.77 -5.20
CA ASN A 330 9.65 -34.88 -4.55
C ASN A 330 8.22 -34.53 -4.08
N ILE A 331 7.99 -33.31 -3.58
CA ILE A 331 6.63 -32.83 -3.25
C ILE A 331 5.72 -32.90 -4.48
N ALA A 332 6.19 -32.40 -5.63
CA ALA A 332 5.42 -32.44 -6.87
C ALA A 332 5.12 -33.87 -7.32
N LYS A 333 6.12 -34.76 -7.25
CA LYS A 333 5.94 -36.19 -7.59
C LYS A 333 4.87 -36.86 -6.71
N ARG A 334 4.87 -36.60 -5.40
CA ARG A 334 3.85 -37.15 -4.49
C ARG A 334 2.45 -36.61 -4.75
N PHE A 335 2.31 -35.36 -5.17
CA PHE A 335 1.01 -34.84 -5.61
C PHE A 335 0.50 -35.59 -6.84
N VAL A 336 1.37 -35.85 -7.82
CA VAL A 336 1.01 -36.66 -9.00
C VAL A 336 0.59 -38.06 -8.59
N GLU A 337 1.38 -38.75 -7.76
CA GLU A 337 1.06 -40.09 -7.24
C GLU A 337 -0.28 -40.11 -6.49
N PHE A 338 -0.57 -39.09 -5.66
CA PHE A 338 -1.83 -38.97 -4.93
C PHE A 338 -3.04 -38.83 -5.87
N TYR A 339 -2.99 -37.93 -6.85
CA TYR A 339 -4.10 -37.73 -7.77
C TYR A 339 -4.27 -38.94 -8.72
N GLN A 340 -3.18 -39.58 -9.14
CA GLN A 340 -3.28 -40.82 -9.93
C GLN A 340 -4.02 -41.92 -9.16
N ASP A 341 -3.69 -42.12 -7.87
CA ASP A 341 -4.34 -43.10 -6.98
C ASP A 341 -5.82 -42.76 -6.69
N GLN A 342 -6.19 -41.48 -6.71
CA GLN A 342 -7.58 -41.01 -6.55
C GLN A 342 -8.44 -41.24 -7.79
N TYR A 343 -7.85 -41.19 -8.99
CA TYR A 343 -8.55 -41.39 -10.26
C TYR A 343 -8.31 -42.78 -10.86
N GLU A 344 -7.64 -43.67 -10.13
CA GLU A 344 -7.49 -45.06 -10.52
C GLU A 344 -8.85 -45.76 -10.42
N GLU A 345 -9.20 -46.50 -11.47
CA GLU A 345 -10.45 -47.27 -11.51
C GLU A 345 -10.39 -48.35 -10.42
N LYS A 346 -11.23 -48.18 -9.40
CA LYS A 346 -11.39 -49.10 -8.27
C LYS A 346 -12.84 -49.54 -8.22
N GLU A 347 -13.07 -50.78 -7.81
CA GLU A 347 -14.43 -51.25 -7.56
C GLU A 347 -15.10 -50.34 -6.51
N ASP A 348 -16.37 -50.03 -6.74
CA ASP A 348 -17.15 -49.22 -5.81
C ASP A 348 -17.26 -49.96 -4.46
N ASN A 349 -16.87 -49.28 -3.38
CA ASN A 349 -17.07 -49.80 -2.04
C ASN A 349 -18.46 -49.37 -1.58
N GLU A 350 -19.44 -50.24 -1.80
CA GLU A 350 -20.86 -49.97 -1.53
C GLU A 350 -21.12 -49.44 -0.10
N GLU A 351 -20.39 -49.96 0.90
CA GLU A 351 -20.50 -49.50 2.28
C GLU A 351 -20.00 -48.06 2.48
N THR A 352 -18.91 -47.70 1.80
CA THR A 352 -18.36 -46.33 1.83
C THR A 352 -19.23 -45.37 1.05
N HIS A 353 -19.78 -45.83 -0.08
CA HIS A 353 -20.73 -45.09 -0.90
C HIS A 353 -21.99 -44.75 -0.08
N GLN A 354 -22.60 -45.73 0.59
CA GLN A 354 -23.75 -45.48 1.46
C GLN A 354 -23.44 -44.49 2.58
N LYS A 355 -22.29 -44.62 3.27
CA LYS A 355 -21.87 -43.67 4.31
C LYS A 355 -21.70 -42.24 3.79
N LEU A 356 -21.28 -42.06 2.54
CA LEU A 356 -21.16 -40.75 1.91
C LEU A 356 -22.53 -40.18 1.54
N LEU A 357 -23.44 -41.01 1.01
CA LEU A 357 -24.80 -40.62 0.66
C LEU A 357 -25.67 -40.29 1.89
N GLU A 358 -25.46 -40.96 3.03
CA GLU A 358 -26.17 -40.66 4.29
C GLU A 358 -25.97 -39.22 4.76
N LYS A 359 -24.83 -38.59 4.42
CA LYS A 359 -24.52 -37.21 4.77
C LYS A 359 -24.87 -36.22 3.66
N TRP A 360 -25.33 -36.72 2.51
CA TRP A 360 -25.67 -35.87 1.39
C TRP A 360 -27.09 -35.32 1.56
N GLU A 361 -27.20 -34.19 2.25
CA GLU A 361 -28.44 -33.41 2.26
C GLU A 361 -28.66 -32.77 0.88
N VAL A 362 -29.52 -33.39 0.09
CA VAL A 362 -29.93 -32.88 -1.22
C VAL A 362 -31.17 -31.99 -1.06
N ASP A 363 -31.05 -30.70 -1.35
CA ASP A 363 -32.19 -29.80 -1.48
C ASP A 363 -32.94 -30.12 -2.79
N VAL A 364 -33.90 -31.04 -2.69
CA VAL A 364 -34.71 -31.54 -3.82
C VAL A 364 -35.46 -30.39 -4.51
N ASP A 365 -35.90 -29.38 -3.76
CA ASP A 365 -36.60 -28.22 -4.32
C ASP A 365 -35.66 -27.32 -5.11
N LEU A 366 -34.42 -27.15 -4.64
CA LEU A 366 -33.38 -26.44 -5.39
C LEU A 366 -33.02 -27.19 -6.67
N ILE A 367 -32.84 -28.51 -6.64
CA ILE A 367 -32.54 -29.30 -7.84
C ILE A 367 -33.68 -29.20 -8.86
N LYS A 368 -34.94 -29.32 -8.43
CA LYS A 368 -36.11 -29.13 -9.30
C LYS A 368 -36.16 -27.72 -9.88
N LYS A 369 -35.88 -26.68 -9.09
CA LYS A 369 -35.82 -25.29 -9.57
C LYS A 369 -34.70 -25.03 -10.57
N LEU A 370 -33.55 -25.68 -10.39
CA LEU A 370 -32.39 -25.48 -11.25
C LEU A 370 -32.53 -26.18 -12.61
N GLU A 371 -33.53 -27.05 -12.79
CA GLU A 371 -33.74 -27.87 -13.99
C GLU A 371 -32.42 -28.53 -14.44
N ILE A 372 -31.65 -29.06 -13.48
CA ILE A 372 -30.27 -29.55 -13.75
C ILE A 372 -30.27 -30.68 -14.79
N ASP A 373 -31.36 -31.44 -14.88
CA ASP A 373 -31.54 -32.54 -15.83
C ASP A 373 -32.07 -32.10 -17.22
N ARG A 374 -32.27 -30.80 -17.48
CA ARG A 374 -32.75 -30.37 -18.79
C ARG A 374 -31.65 -30.50 -19.85
N PRO A 375 -31.99 -30.88 -21.10
CA PRO A 375 -31.04 -30.88 -22.20
C PRO A 375 -30.35 -29.51 -22.36
N ILE A 376 -29.02 -29.52 -22.52
CA ILE A 376 -28.24 -28.31 -22.80
C ILE A 376 -28.70 -27.73 -24.14
N ARG A 377 -29.20 -26.50 -24.13
CA ARG A 377 -29.71 -25.84 -25.35
C ARG A 377 -28.54 -25.29 -26.17
N ILE A 378 -28.65 -25.30 -27.50
CA ILE A 378 -27.62 -24.78 -28.43
C ILE A 378 -27.15 -23.37 -28.02
N HIS A 379 -28.09 -22.49 -27.64
CA HIS A 379 -27.81 -21.14 -27.15
C HIS A 379 -26.79 -21.10 -25.99
N GLU A 380 -26.88 -22.04 -25.05
CA GLU A 380 -26.03 -22.08 -23.86
C GLU A 380 -24.60 -22.44 -24.24
N VAL A 381 -24.44 -23.41 -25.14
CA VAL A 381 -23.14 -23.78 -25.73
C VAL A 381 -22.55 -22.58 -26.47
N THR A 382 -23.33 -21.90 -27.31
CA THR A 382 -22.85 -20.72 -28.06
C THR A 382 -22.47 -19.56 -27.13
N LYS A 383 -23.22 -19.35 -26.04
CA LYS A 383 -22.93 -18.32 -25.04
C LYS A 383 -21.67 -18.67 -24.25
N ALA A 384 -21.51 -19.94 -23.86
CA ALA A 384 -20.31 -20.42 -23.18
C ALA A 384 -19.09 -20.14 -24.05
N ILE A 385 -19.09 -20.58 -25.32
CA ILE A 385 -17.99 -20.34 -26.28
C ILE A 385 -17.68 -18.84 -26.46
N LYS A 386 -18.71 -17.98 -26.52
CA LYS A 386 -18.52 -16.53 -26.66
C LYS A 386 -17.99 -15.85 -25.39
N THR A 387 -18.23 -16.44 -24.22
CA THR A 387 -17.83 -15.86 -22.92
C THR A 387 -16.58 -16.48 -22.33
N SER A 388 -16.17 -17.67 -22.79
CA SER A 388 -14.84 -18.21 -22.56
C SER A 388 -13.81 -17.37 -23.30
N SER A 389 -13.27 -16.40 -22.58
CA SER A 389 -12.03 -15.71 -22.95
C SER A 389 -10.95 -16.74 -23.28
N ILE A 390 -10.38 -16.61 -24.48
CA ILE A 390 -9.23 -17.37 -24.97
C ILE A 390 -8.02 -17.27 -24.00
N HIS A 391 -8.04 -16.31 -23.07
CA HIS A 391 -6.97 -16.05 -22.12
C HIS A 391 -7.20 -16.62 -20.71
N LYS A 392 -8.22 -17.46 -20.48
CA LYS A 392 -8.49 -18.06 -19.14
C LYS A 392 -8.18 -19.55 -19.00
N SER A 393 -7.67 -20.20 -20.04
CA SER A 393 -7.32 -21.63 -19.99
C SER A 393 -5.85 -21.85 -20.34
N SER A 394 -4.94 -21.65 -19.37
CA SER A 394 -3.58 -22.22 -19.31
C SER A 394 -2.81 -21.68 -18.10
N VAL A 395 -3.02 -22.30 -16.94
CA VAL A 395 -2.06 -22.98 -16.03
C VAL A 395 -2.85 -23.37 -14.79
#